data_AF-A0A1U7JH56-F1
#
_entry.id   AF-A0A1U7JH56-F1
#
_cell.length_a   1.000
_cell.length_b   1.000
_cell.length_c   1.000
_cell.angle_alpha   90.00
_cell.angle_beta   90.00
_cell.angle_gamma   90.00
#
_symmetry.space_group_name_H-M   'P 1'
#
loop_
_entity.id
_entity.type
_entity.pdbx_description
1 polymer ?
#
loop_
_entity_poly.entity_id
_entity_poly.type
_entity_poly.pdbx_seq_one_letter_code
_entity_poly.pdbx_strand_id
1 'polypeptide(L)'
;MVDTGGVAADQLRAFIERVERLEEEKKVIADDIKDVYAEAKGNGFDVKVMRKIVSMRKRKPHEREEEEAVMDLYLHALGMAGPSGDPE
;
A
#
# COMPACT_ATOMS: atom_id res chain seq x y z
N MET A 1 43.69 -24.86 0.40
CA MET A 1 42.35 -24.72 -0.19
C MET A 1 41.55 -23.81 0.72
N VAL A 2 41.15 -22.64 0.24
CA VAL A 2 40.23 -21.77 1.01
C VAL A 2 38.87 -22.45 0.93
N ASP A 3 38.28 -22.71 2.09
CA ASP A 3 36.98 -23.36 2.24
C ASP A 3 35.87 -22.38 1.81
N THR A 4 35.75 -22.18 0.49
CA THR A 4 34.75 -21.30 -0.11
C THR A 4 33.32 -21.78 0.13
N GLY A 5 33.13 -23.06 0.46
CA GLY A 5 31.83 -23.61 0.84
C GLY A 5 31.35 -23.11 2.19
N GLY A 6 32.25 -23.04 3.18
CA GLY A 6 31.96 -22.48 4.51
C GLY A 6 31.58 -21.00 4.46
N VAL A 7 32.38 -20.19 3.75
CA VAL A 7 32.13 -18.73 3.63
C VAL A 7 30.80 -18.42 2.93
N ALA A 8 30.44 -19.17 1.89
CA ALA A 8 29.16 -19.01 1.19
C ALA A 8 27.96 -19.42 2.07
N ALA A 9 28.11 -20.48 2.86
CA ALA A 9 27.06 -20.94 3.78
C ALA A 9 26.81 -19.93 4.91
N ASP A 10 27.87 -19.33 5.46
CA ASP A 10 27.73 -18.33 6.53
C ASP A 10 27.10 -17.02 6.03
N GLN A 11 27.41 -16.58 4.81
CA GLN A 11 26.75 -15.43 4.19
C GLN A 11 25.26 -15.70 3.94
N LEU A 12 24.92 -16.89 3.44
CA LEU A 12 23.52 -17.29 3.25
C LEU A 12 22.76 -17.31 4.58
N ARG A 13 23.35 -17.87 5.64
CA ARG A 13 22.76 -17.86 7.00
C ARG A 13 22.49 -16.44 7.47
N ALA A 14 23.48 -15.53 7.32
CA ALA A 14 23.32 -14.14 7.71
C ALA A 14 22.21 -13.41 6.94
N PHE A 15 21.99 -13.71 5.65
CA PHE A 15 20.86 -13.17 4.90
C PHE A 15 19.53 -13.71 5.41
N ILE A 16 19.43 -15.01 5.68
CA ILE A 16 18.21 -15.66 6.18
C ILE A 16 17.82 -15.06 7.54
N GLU A 17 18.73 -15.03 8.50
CA GLU A 17 18.48 -14.47 9.84
C GLU A 17 18.02 -13.00 9.78
N ARG A 18 18.60 -12.21 8.87
CA ARG A 18 18.18 -10.82 8.66
C ARG A 18 16.75 -10.74 8.09
N VAL A 19 16.40 -11.61 7.14
CA VAL A 19 15.06 -11.65 6.55
C VAL A 19 14.03 -12.11 7.59
N GLU A 20 14.33 -13.13 8.38
CA GLU A 20 13.44 -13.62 9.44
C GLU A 20 13.13 -12.53 10.46
N ARG A 21 14.14 -11.81 10.94
CA ARG A 21 13.93 -10.66 11.82
C ARG A 21 13.06 -9.58 11.18
N LEU A 22 13.29 -9.26 9.90
CA LEU A 22 12.48 -8.26 9.18
C LEU A 22 11.03 -8.72 8.99
N GLU A 23 10.77 -10.02 8.78
CA GLU A 23 9.41 -10.56 8.71
C GLU A 23 8.71 -10.52 10.08
N GLU A 24 9.43 -10.74 11.18
CA GLU A 24 8.89 -10.54 12.53
C GLU A 24 8.53 -9.07 12.80
N GLU A 25 9.44 -8.13 12.48
CA GLU A 25 9.18 -6.68 12.61
C GLU A 25 7.97 -6.25 11.77
N LYS A 26 7.89 -6.73 10.52
CA LYS A 26 6.76 -6.49 9.61
C LYS A 26 5.45 -7.04 10.17
N LYS A 27 5.47 -8.19 10.85
CA LYS A 27 4.28 -8.75 11.51
C LYS A 27 3.81 -7.85 12.65
N VAL A 28 4.72 -7.39 13.50
CA VAL A 28 4.40 -6.45 14.60
C VAL A 28 3.75 -5.19 14.03
N ILE A 29 4.37 -4.57 13.03
CA ILE A 29 3.82 -3.38 12.37
C ILE A 29 2.45 -3.67 11.74
N ALA A 30 2.27 -4.84 11.13
CA ALA A 30 1.00 -5.22 10.52
C ALA A 30 -0.11 -5.40 11.58
N ASP A 31 0.23 -5.89 12.77
CA ASP A 31 -0.70 -6.05 13.88
C ASP A 31 -1.04 -4.68 14.48
N ASP A 32 -0.07 -3.79 14.69
CA ASP A 32 -0.32 -2.39 15.11
C ASP A 32 -1.26 -1.66 14.14
N ILE A 33 -1.07 -1.83 12.82
CA ILE A 33 -1.95 -1.25 11.80
C ILE A 33 -3.37 -1.81 11.92
N LYS A 34 -3.56 -3.11 12.23
CA LYS A 34 -4.89 -3.69 12.43
C LYS A 34 -5.56 -3.09 13.65
N ASP A 35 -4.83 -2.90 14.74
CA ASP A 35 -5.37 -2.33 15.99
C ASP A 35 -5.85 -0.90 15.77
N VAL A 36 -5.11 -0.06 15.03
CA VAL A 36 -5.56 1.29 14.65
C VAL A 36 -6.86 1.25 13.83
N TYR A 37 -6.98 0.33 12.86
CA TYR A 37 -8.22 0.18 12.10
C TYR A 37 -9.38 -0.35 12.97
N ALA A 38 -9.10 -1.21 13.95
CA ALA A 38 -10.10 -1.70 14.88
C ALA A 38 -10.60 -0.59 15.80
N GLU A 39 -9.70 0.24 16.33
CA GLU A 39 -10.02 1.44 17.11
C GLU A 39 -10.87 2.41 16.29
N ALA A 40 -10.47 2.72 15.05
CA ALA A 40 -11.24 3.58 14.16
C ALA A 40 -12.65 3.05 13.92
N LYS A 41 -12.81 1.72 13.75
CA LYS A 41 -14.12 1.08 13.64
C LYS A 41 -14.96 1.25 14.91
N GLY A 42 -14.35 1.08 16.09
CA GLY A 42 -15.00 1.30 17.38
C GLY A 42 -15.48 2.74 17.58
N ASN A 43 -14.73 3.70 17.02
CA ASN A 43 -15.08 5.13 17.00
C ASN A 43 -16.06 5.52 15.88
N GLY A 44 -16.57 4.55 15.09
CA GLY A 44 -17.59 4.79 14.07
C GLY A 44 -17.08 5.17 12.67
N PHE A 45 -15.77 5.07 12.40
CA PHE A 45 -15.22 5.32 11.07
C PHE A 45 -15.37 4.12 10.12
N ASP A 46 -15.57 4.40 8.82
CA ASP A 46 -15.56 3.37 7.78
C ASP A 46 -14.11 2.98 7.40
N VAL A 47 -13.68 1.83 7.91
CA VAL A 47 -12.34 1.25 7.66
C VAL A 47 -12.07 0.98 6.18
N LYS A 48 -13.09 0.64 5.37
CA LYS A 48 -12.89 0.40 3.92
C LYS A 48 -12.53 1.70 3.22
N VAL A 49 -13.23 2.78 3.55
CA VAL A 49 -12.94 4.12 3.01
C VAL A 49 -11.56 4.59 3.46
N MET A 50 -11.21 4.41 4.74
CA MET A 50 -9.87 4.75 5.25
C MET A 50 -8.76 4.00 4.50
N ARG A 51 -8.91 2.70 4.26
CA ARG A 51 -7.93 1.90 3.48
C ARG A 51 -7.78 2.43 2.06
N LYS A 52 -8.89 2.83 1.41
CA LYS A 52 -8.85 3.46 0.08
C LYS A 52 -8.06 4.78 0.11
N ILE A 53 -8.30 5.63 1.11
CA ILE A 53 -7.56 6.89 1.30
C ILE A 53 -6.07 6.63 1.51
N VAL A 54 -5.69 5.68 2.37
CA VAL A 54 -4.28 5.34 2.61
C VAL A 54 -3.61 4.81 1.33
N SER A 55 -4.30 3.94 0.58
CA SER A 55 -3.80 3.43 -0.72
C SER A 55 -3.59 4.57 -1.71
N MET A 56 -4.59 5.44 -1.86
CA MET A 56 -4.49 6.63 -2.70
C MET A 56 -3.29 7.47 -2.29
N ARG A 57 -3.13 7.75 -0.98
CA ARG A 57 -2.04 8.57 -0.43
C ARG A 57 -0.63 8.02 -0.66
N LYS A 58 -0.47 6.72 -0.90
CA LYS A 58 0.83 6.09 -1.21
C LYS A 58 1.30 6.34 -2.64
N ARG A 59 0.39 6.67 -3.56
CA ARG A 59 0.70 6.88 -4.97
C ARG A 59 1.34 8.24 -5.19
N LYS A 60 2.20 8.38 -6.20
CA LYS A 60 2.80 9.69 -6.52
C LYS A 60 1.74 10.64 -7.10
N PRO A 61 1.86 11.97 -6.92
CA PRO A 61 0.86 12.92 -7.44
C PRO A 61 0.59 12.76 -8.93
N HIS A 62 1.62 12.65 -9.77
CA HIS A 62 1.47 12.46 -11.23
C HIS A 62 0.74 11.16 -11.60
N GLU A 63 1.01 10.05 -10.91
CA GLU A 63 0.31 8.77 -11.15
C GLU A 63 -1.18 8.87 -10.79
N ARG A 64 -1.56 9.77 -9.87
CA ARG A 64 -2.97 10.04 -9.55
C ARG A 64 -3.59 10.90 -10.63
N GLU A 65 -2.92 11.96 -11.04
CA GLU A 65 -3.40 12.88 -12.08
C GLU A 65 -3.63 12.16 -13.41
N GLU A 66 -2.70 11.29 -13.83
CA GLU A 66 -2.85 10.48 -15.04
C GLU A 66 -4.05 9.52 -14.95
N GLU A 67 -4.21 8.81 -13.82
CA GLU A 67 -5.35 7.92 -13.66
C GLU A 67 -6.69 8.65 -13.52
N GLU A 68 -6.72 9.81 -12.87
CA GLU A 68 -7.91 10.65 -12.77
C GLU A 68 -8.33 11.14 -14.15
N ALA A 69 -7.38 11.58 -15.00
CA ALA A 69 -7.68 11.99 -16.38
C ALA A 69 -8.24 10.84 -17.24
N VAL A 70 -7.67 9.63 -17.12
CA VAL A 70 -8.17 8.44 -17.84
C VAL A 70 -9.54 8.02 -17.32
N MET A 71 -9.74 8.05 -16.00
CA MET A 71 -11.01 7.69 -15.38
C MET A 71 -12.10 8.69 -15.77
N ASP A 72 -11.81 9.99 -15.78
CA ASP A 72 -12.74 11.02 -16.21
C ASP A 72 -13.18 10.80 -17.67
N LEU A 73 -12.25 10.53 -18.58
CA LEU A 73 -12.55 10.17 -19.97
C LEU A 73 -13.52 8.97 -20.07
N TYR A 74 -13.27 7.93 -19.27
CA TYR A 74 -14.14 6.74 -19.26
C TYR A 74 -15.50 7.01 -18.64
N LEU A 75 -15.59 7.78 -17.56
CA LEU A 75 -16.85 8.17 -16.96
C LEU A 75 -17.67 9.05 -17.92
N HIS A 76 -17.02 9.94 -18.67
CA HIS A 76 -17.66 10.75 -19.70
C HIS A 76 -18.21 9.88 -20.83
N ALA A 77 -17.43 8.90 -21.31
CA ALA A 77 -17.87 7.96 -22.35
C ALA A 77 -19.03 7.06 -21.89
N LEU A 78 -19.12 6.76 -20.59
CA LEU A 78 -20.18 5.97 -19.99
C LEU A 78 -21.41 6.81 -19.56
N GLY A 79 -21.38 8.13 -19.72
CA GLY A 79 -22.44 9.03 -19.25
C GLY A 79 -22.58 9.07 -17.72
N MET A 80 -21.51 8.73 -17.01
CA MET A 80 -21.43 8.65 -15.54
C MET A 80 -20.65 9.81 -14.91
N ALA A 81 -20.04 10.68 -15.72
CA ALA A 81 -19.54 11.96 -15.22
C ALA A 81 -20.72 12.72 -14.61
N GLY A 82 -20.58 13.22 -13.38
CA GLY A 82 -21.59 14.07 -12.76
C GLY A 82 -21.91 15.26 -13.67
N PRO A 83 -23.04 15.97 -13.49
CA PRO A 83 -23.33 17.15 -14.29
C PRO A 83 -22.12 18.08 -14.18
N SER A 84 -21.37 18.18 -15.27
CA SER A 84 -20.30 19.16 -15.42
C SER A 84 -20.94 20.48 -15.04
N GLY A 85 -20.43 21.12 -14.00
CA GLY A 85 -20.84 22.45 -13.59
C GLY A 85 -20.37 23.50 -14.60
N ASP A 86 -20.65 23.27 -15.88
CA ASP A 86 -20.51 24.23 -16.95
C ASP A 86 -21.91 24.81 -17.20
N PRO A 87 -22.24 26.00 -16.68
CA PRO A 87 -23.28 26.79 -17.30
C PRO A 87 -22.72 27.27 -18.65
N GLU A 88 -23.40 26.87 -19.73
CA GLU A 88 -23.35 27.38 -21.12
C GLU A 88 -22.09 28.12 -21.61
#